data_AF-A0AAD7CMP3-F1
#
_entry.id   AF-A0AAD7CMP3-F1
#
_cell.length_a   1.000
_cell.length_b   1.000
_cell.length_c   1.000
_cell.angle_alpha   90.00
_cell.angle_beta   90.00
_cell.angle_gamma   90.00
#
_symmetry.space_group_name_H-M   'P 1'
#
loop_
_entity.id
_entity.type
_entity.pdbx_description
1 polymer ?
#
loop_
_entity_poly.entity_id
_entity_poly.type
_entity_poly.pdbx_seq_one_letter_code
_entity_poly.pdbx_strand_id
1 'polypeptide(L)'
;MSEPIENLRVAYQILERNVIRSLRTQRGDSAQLSLQVTEALQFLQAAEQHRAAFPASEYGTLQQSITAMVSQLDEARHLSSDPPEGPNLVVSHRVTTGGRPRIEIDPGFLAQALDLRGTSHLAA
;
A
#
# COMPACT_ATOMS: atom_id res chain seq x y z
N MET A 1 15.92 1.53 35.32
CA MET A 1 16.54 0.82 34.17
C MET A 1 15.43 0.24 33.30
N SER A 2 14.69 1.11 32.60
CA SER A 2 13.47 0.75 31.84
C SER A 2 13.52 1.18 30.36
N GLU A 3 14.65 1.73 29.93
CA GLU A 3 14.85 2.28 28.58
C GLU A 3 14.69 1.28 27.42
N PRO A 4 15.07 -0.02 27.54
CA PRO A 4 15.00 -0.93 26.39
C PRO A 4 13.57 -1.23 25.94
N ILE A 5 12.64 -1.41 26.88
CA ILE A 5 11.23 -1.73 26.58
C ILE A 5 10.54 -0.52 25.96
N GLU A 6 10.79 0.67 26.49
CA GLU A 6 10.16 1.89 25.98
C GLU A 6 10.61 2.18 24.55
N ASN A 7 11.90 1.95 24.25
CA ASN A 7 12.41 2.02 22.89
C ASN A 7 11.73 1.01 21.95
N LEU A 8 11.48 -0.23 22.40
CA LEU A 8 10.76 -1.22 21.62
C LEU A 8 9.29 -0.85 21.39
N ARG A 9 8.62 -0.24 22.37
CA ARG A 9 7.24 0.26 22.21
C ARG A 9 7.18 1.40 21.21
N VAL A 10 8.13 2.34 21.27
CA VAL A 10 8.23 3.42 20.28
C VAL A 10 8.51 2.86 18.89
N ALA A 11 9.44 1.90 18.77
CA ALA A 11 9.74 1.24 17.50
C ALA A 11 8.53 0.50 16.93
N TYR A 12 7.74 -0.19 17.77
CA TYR A 12 6.49 -0.82 17.36
C TYR A 12 5.50 0.19 16.77
N GLN A 13 5.30 1.34 17.42
CA GLN A 13 4.37 2.36 16.93
C GLN A 13 4.81 2.97 15.59
N ILE A 14 6.12 3.09 15.37
CA ILE A 14 6.68 3.55 14.10
C ILE A 14 6.44 2.50 13.02
N LEU A 15 6.74 1.24 13.31
CA LEU A 15 6.50 0.11 12.41
C LEU A 15 5.02 0.04 12.00
N GLU A 16 4.10 0.07 12.97
CA GLU A 16 2.66 0.03 12.73
C GLU A 16 2.20 1.16 11.79
N ARG A 17 2.66 2.40 12.02
CA ARG A 17 2.33 3.52 11.13
C ARG A 17 2.88 3.33 9.72
N ASN A 18 4.10 2.83 9.59
CA ASN A 18 4.73 2.60 8.29
C ASN A 18 4.00 1.50 7.51
N VAL A 19 3.62 0.41 8.18
CA VAL A 19 2.80 -0.67 7.60
C VAL A 19 1.46 -0.13 7.12
N ILE A 20 0.71 0.57 7.98
CA ILE A 20 -0.60 1.16 7.63
C ILE A 20 -0.48 2.10 6.43
N ARG A 21 0.57 2.94 6.40
CA ARG A 21 0.81 3.85 5.28
C ARG A 21 1.10 3.07 4.00
N SER A 22 1.99 2.08 4.06
CA SER A 22 2.39 1.27 2.90
C SER A 22 1.18 0.52 2.31
N LEU A 23 0.36 -0.09 3.16
CA LEU A 23 -0.89 -0.75 2.74
C LEU A 23 -1.90 0.19 2.06
N ARG A 24 -1.89 1.48 2.39
CA ARG A 24 -2.80 2.48 1.80
C ARG A 24 -2.26 3.12 0.52
N THR A 25 -0.96 3.37 0.45
CA THR A 25 -0.36 4.16 -0.65
C THR A 25 0.44 3.35 -1.65
N GLN A 26 0.84 2.12 -1.31
CA GLN A 26 1.86 1.34 -2.04
C GLN A 26 1.39 -0.08 -2.37
N ARG A 27 0.08 -0.28 -2.58
CA ARG A 27 -0.50 -1.57 -3.03
C ARG A 27 0.03 -2.10 -4.37
N GLY A 28 0.91 -1.36 -5.05
CA GLY A 28 1.56 -1.73 -6.31
C GLY A 28 3.08 -1.94 -6.21
N ASP A 29 3.70 -1.59 -5.08
CA ASP A 29 5.15 -1.55 -4.92
C ASP A 29 5.64 -2.76 -4.11
N SER A 30 5.75 -3.90 -4.80
CA SER A 30 6.12 -5.18 -4.20
C SER A 30 7.50 -5.17 -3.52
N ALA A 31 8.43 -4.34 -4.00
CA ALA A 31 9.75 -4.17 -3.39
C ALA A 31 9.63 -3.47 -2.03
N GLN A 32 8.87 -2.39 -1.97
CA GLN A 32 8.66 -1.64 -0.73
C GLN A 32 7.84 -2.44 0.30
N LEU A 33 6.84 -3.21 -0.14
CA LEU A 33 6.09 -4.13 0.72
C LEU A 33 7.00 -5.23 1.30
N SER A 34 7.92 -5.77 0.49
CA SER A 34 8.89 -6.80 0.95
C SER A 34 9.89 -6.24 1.99
N LEU A 35 10.28 -4.98 1.85
CA LEU A 35 11.10 -4.30 2.85
C LEU A 35 10.34 -4.20 4.20
N GLN A 36 9.07 -3.80 4.16
CA GLN A 36 8.24 -3.69 5.38
C GLN A 36 8.01 -5.04 6.07
N VAL A 37 7.84 -6.13 5.29
CA VAL A 37 7.79 -7.49 5.86
C VAL A 37 9.10 -7.83 6.58
N THR A 38 10.23 -7.51 5.97
CA THR A 38 11.56 -7.78 6.55
C THR A 38 11.75 -6.99 7.85
N GLU A 39 11.40 -5.71 7.86
CA GLU A 39 11.45 -4.85 9.06
C GLU A 39 10.57 -5.39 10.20
N ALA A 40 9.35 -5.85 9.88
CA ALA A 40 8.43 -6.42 10.86
C ALA A 40 8.98 -7.73 11.48
N LEU A 41 9.58 -8.60 10.68
CA LEU A 41 10.21 -9.84 11.15
C LEU A 41 11.46 -9.56 12.00
N GLN A 42 12.30 -8.60 11.60
CA GLN A 42 13.46 -8.17 12.38
C GLN A 42 13.05 -7.59 13.73
N PHE A 43 11.97 -6.79 13.77
CA PHE A 43 11.43 -6.27 15.02
C PHE A 43 10.94 -7.40 15.94
N LEU A 44 10.24 -8.41 15.40
CA LEU A 44 9.83 -9.57 16.19
C LEU A 44 11.03 -10.32 16.79
N GLN A 45 12.09 -10.53 16.00
CA GLN A 45 13.32 -11.16 16.47
C GLN A 45 14.01 -10.34 17.58
N ALA A 46 14.03 -9.01 17.46
CA ALA A 46 14.55 -8.14 18.50
C ALA A 46 13.68 -8.19 19.77
N ALA A 47 12.36 -8.21 19.63
CA ALA A 47 11.43 -8.35 20.75
C ALA A 47 11.57 -9.71 21.46
N GLU A 48 11.85 -10.79 20.73
CA GLU A 48 12.14 -12.12 21.27
C GLU A 48 13.37 -12.11 22.19
N GLN A 49 14.44 -11.43 21.78
CA GLN A 49 15.66 -11.30 22.60
C GLN A 49 15.39 -10.58 23.93
N HIS A 50 14.38 -9.72 23.96
CA HIS A 50 13.95 -8.99 25.14
C HIS A 50 12.66 -9.57 25.78
N ARG A 51 12.26 -10.80 25.43
CA ARG A 51 11.01 -11.42 25.91
C ARG A 51 10.87 -11.41 27.43
N ALA A 52 11.96 -11.64 28.16
CA ALA A 52 11.96 -11.65 29.63
C ALA A 52 11.62 -10.28 30.25
N ALA A 53 11.74 -9.20 29.47
CA ALA A 53 11.42 -7.85 29.88
C ALA A 53 9.94 -7.49 29.66
N PHE A 54 9.21 -8.26 28.83
CA PHE A 54 7.79 -8.04 28.56
C PHE A 54 6.89 -8.84 29.51
N PRO A 55 5.75 -8.26 29.96
CA PRO A 55 4.64 -9.05 30.47
C PRO A 55 4.18 -10.06 29.42
N ALA A 56 3.89 -11.31 29.84
CA ALA A 56 3.51 -12.37 28.92
C ALA A 56 2.29 -12.03 28.05
N SER A 57 1.33 -11.28 28.60
CA SER A 57 0.15 -10.81 27.88
C SER A 57 0.48 -9.73 26.82
N GLU A 58 1.40 -8.81 27.15
CA GLU A 58 1.84 -7.76 26.23
C GLU A 58 2.62 -8.37 25.07
N TYR A 59 3.52 -9.31 25.37
CA TYR A 59 4.29 -10.02 24.35
C TYR A 59 3.39 -10.83 23.41
N GLY A 60 2.40 -11.55 23.95
CA GLY A 60 1.45 -12.31 23.11
C GLY A 60 0.67 -11.42 22.16
N THR A 61 0.22 -10.25 22.63
CA THR A 61 -0.45 -9.25 21.80
C THR A 61 0.48 -8.71 20.72
N LEU A 62 1.73 -8.38 21.08
CA LEU A 62 2.74 -7.88 20.15
C LEU A 62 3.02 -8.89 19.02
N GLN A 63 3.22 -10.16 19.36
CA GLN A 63 3.45 -11.23 18.41
C GLN A 63 2.26 -11.37 17.45
N GLN A 64 1.03 -11.41 17.99
CA GLN A 64 -0.18 -11.52 17.18
C GLN A 64 -0.34 -10.33 16.22
N SER A 65 -0.09 -9.11 16.69
CA SER A 65 -0.15 -7.90 15.86
C SER A 65 0.87 -7.93 14.74
N ILE A 66 2.13 -8.30 15.00
CA ILE A 66 3.16 -8.37 13.97
C ILE A 66 2.85 -9.44 12.93
N THR A 67 2.37 -10.62 13.36
CA THR A 67 1.93 -11.67 12.43
C THR A 67 0.79 -11.19 11.53
N ALA A 68 -0.17 -10.43 12.09
CA ALA A 68 -1.24 -9.83 11.30
C ALA A 68 -0.72 -8.79 10.29
N MET A 69 0.25 -7.95 10.67
CA MET A 69 0.87 -6.98 9.76
C MET A 69 1.58 -7.67 8.58
N VAL A 70 2.36 -8.71 8.85
CA VAL A 70 3.05 -9.49 7.81
C VAL A 70 2.03 -10.13 6.86
N SER A 71 1.00 -10.77 7.40
CA SER A 71 -0.06 -11.38 6.57
C SER A 71 -0.75 -10.36 5.66
N GLN A 72 -1.03 -9.15 6.15
CA GLN A 72 -1.66 -8.09 5.36
C GLN A 72 -0.72 -7.57 4.25
N LEU A 73 0.58 -7.45 4.54
CA LEU A 73 1.57 -7.03 3.54
C LEU A 73 1.74 -8.08 2.45
N ASP A 74 1.76 -9.36 2.81
CA ASP A 74 1.82 -10.46 1.84
C ASP A 74 0.56 -10.50 0.96
N GLU A 75 -0.62 -10.36 1.54
CA GLU A 75 -1.88 -10.27 0.79
C GLU A 75 -1.85 -9.07 -0.19
N ALA A 76 -1.40 -7.90 0.26
CA ALA A 76 -1.25 -6.73 -0.60
C ALA A 76 -0.26 -6.98 -1.75
N ARG A 77 0.82 -7.72 -1.51
CA ARG A 77 1.79 -8.10 -2.55
C ARG A 77 1.16 -9.02 -3.59
N HIS A 78 0.32 -9.97 -3.16
CA HIS A 78 -0.40 -10.86 -4.06
C HIS A 78 -1.39 -10.10 -4.94
N LEU A 79 -2.21 -9.22 -4.35
CA LEU A 79 -3.14 -8.37 -5.09
C LEU A 79 -2.44 -7.43 -6.10
N SER A 80 -1.23 -6.96 -5.76
CA SER A 80 -0.41 -6.15 -6.67
C SER A 80 0.08 -6.90 -7.90
N SER A 81 0.26 -8.22 -7.78
CA SER A 81 0.90 -9.04 -8.80
C SER A 81 -0.11 -9.58 -9.82
N ASP A 82 -1.40 -9.41 -9.56
CA ASP A 82 -2.45 -9.79 -10.50
C ASP A 82 -2.37 -8.87 -11.75
N PRO A 83 -2.09 -9.44 -12.94
CA PRO A 83 -2.08 -8.67 -14.17
C PRO A 83 -3.49 -8.10 -14.40
N PRO A 84 -3.64 -6.86 -14.89
CA PRO A 84 -4.95 -6.29 -15.17
C PRO A 84 -5.71 -7.23 -16.12
N GLU A 85 -6.89 -7.69 -15.69
CA GLU A 85 -7.78 -8.51 -16.49
C GLU A 85 -8.36 -7.69 -17.65
N GLY A 86 -7.56 -7.54 -18.72
CA GLY A 86 -8.01 -6.99 -19.98
C GLY A 86 -7.00 -6.06 -20.63
N PRO A 87 -7.12 -5.86 -21.96
CA PRO A 87 -6.34 -4.83 -22.64
C PRO A 87 -6.65 -3.48 -21.99
N ASN A 88 -5.61 -2.75 -21.57
CA ASN A 88 -5.75 -1.38 -21.11
C ASN A 88 -6.49 -0.58 -22.20
N LEU A 89 -7.67 -0.07 -21.87
CA LEU A 89 -8.40 0.82 -22.74
C LEU A 89 -7.62 2.15 -22.80
N VAL A 90 -6.73 2.29 -23.78
CA VAL A 90 -5.95 3.52 -23.99
C VAL A 90 -6.87 4.56 -24.63
N VAL A 91 -7.59 5.29 -23.78
CA VAL A 91 -8.54 6.33 -24.18
C VAL A 91 -7.83 7.63 -24.57
N SER A 92 -6.62 7.85 -24.07
CA SER A 92 -5.86 9.06 -24.36
C SER A 92 -4.39 8.75 -24.60
N HIS A 93 -3.80 9.40 -25.59
CA HIS A 93 -2.37 9.32 -25.86
C HIS A 93 -1.75 10.72 -25.87
N ARG A 94 -0.50 10.81 -25.43
CA ARG A 94 0.26 12.06 -25.37
C ARG A 94 1.04 12.22 -26.67
N VAL A 95 0.71 13.25 -27.45
CA VAL A 95 1.41 13.55 -28.70
C VAL A 95 2.50 14.58 -28.42
N THR A 96 3.75 14.25 -28.77
CA THR A 96 4.90 15.15 -28.61
C THR A 96 5.33 15.67 -29.99
N THR A 97 4.72 16.76 -30.45
CA THR A 97 5.12 17.45 -31.69
C THR A 97 6.06 18.62 -31.39
N GLY A 98 7.29 18.33 -30.94
CA GLY A 98 8.37 19.33 -30.80
C GLY A 98 8.08 20.60 -29.96
N GLY A 99 6.99 20.62 -29.19
CA GLY A 99 6.47 21.76 -28.44
C GLY A 99 5.67 21.32 -27.21
N ARG A 100 4.79 22.17 -26.67
CA ARG A 100 3.98 21.82 -25.46
C ARG A 100 3.20 20.54 -25.72
N PRO A 101 3.41 19.47 -24.93
CA PRO A 101 2.72 18.19 -25.13
C PRO A 101 1.21 18.37 -25.02
N ARG A 102 0.47 17.80 -25.97
CA ARG A 102 -0.99 17.77 -25.98
C ARG A 102 -1.47 16.37 -25.62
N ILE A 103 -2.56 16.29 -24.86
CA ILE A 103 -3.28 15.04 -24.61
C ILE A 103 -4.36 14.95 -25.68
N GLU A 104 -4.31 13.90 -26.50
CA GLU A 104 -5.36 13.57 -27.46
C GLU A 104 -6.19 12.43 -26.90
N ILE A 105 -7.49 12.66 -26.80
CA ILE A 105 -8.47 11.68 -26.34
C ILE A 105 -9.16 11.11 -27.58
N ASP A 106 -9.33 9.79 -27.64
CA ASP A 106 -10.04 9.12 -28.72
C ASP A 106 -11.47 9.70 -28.87
N PRO A 107 -11.79 10.35 -30.01
CA PRO A 107 -13.11 10.92 -30.25
C PRO A 107 -14.24 9.87 -30.24
N GLY A 108 -13.94 8.63 -30.66
CA GLY A 108 -14.91 7.53 -30.67
C GLY A 108 -15.30 7.09 -29.26
N PHE A 109 -14.33 7.06 -28.34
CA PHE A 109 -14.59 6.82 -26.92
C PHE A 109 -15.42 7.95 -26.30
N LEU A 110 -15.10 9.21 -26.61
CA LEU A 110 -15.85 10.37 -26.11
C LEU A 110 -17.32 10.35 -26.58
N ALA A 111 -17.56 10.00 -27.84
CA ALA A 111 -18.91 9.90 -28.39
C ALA A 111 -19.74 8.81 -27.67
N GLN A 112 -19.16 7.63 -27.46
CA GLN A 112 -19.81 6.54 -26.72
C GLN A 112 -20.04 6.89 -25.25
N ALA A 113 -19.08 7.56 -24.61
CA ALA A 113 -19.23 8.02 -23.23
C ALA A 113 -20.35 9.07 -23.10
N LEU A 114 -20.52 9.95 -24.08
CA LEU A 114 -21.62 10.91 -24.12
C LEU A 114 -22.98 10.24 -24.30
N ASP A 115 -23.07 9.21 -25.15
CA ASP A 115 -24.31 8.41 -25.32
C ASP A 115 -24.67 7.64 -24.05
N LEU A 116 -23.68 7.08 -23.34
CA LEU A 116 -23.90 6.34 -22.09
C LEU A 116 -24.24 7.22 -20.89
N ARG A 117 -23.85 8.51 -20.90
CA ARG A 117 -24.06 9.43 -19.77
C ARG A 117 -25.51 9.91 -19.63
N GLY A 118 -26.36 9.68 -20.62
CA GLY A 118 -27.71 10.26 -20.70
C GLY A 118 -27.69 11.79 -20.63
N THR A 119 -28.86 12.43 -20.68
CA THR A 119 -29.02 13.89 -20.59
C THR A 119 -28.63 14.40 -19.20
N SER A 120 -27.33 14.48 -18.92
CA SER A 120 -26.79 15.22 -17.80
C SER A 120 -27.03 16.71 -18.07
N HIS A 121 -28.16 17.23 -17.57
CA HIS A 121 -28.44 18.66 -17.55
C HIS A 121 -27.33 19.37 -16.78
N LEU A 122 -26.32 19.86 -17.50
CA LEU A 122 -25.51 20.97 -17.00
C LEU A 122 -26.41 22.19 -17.09
N ALA A 123 -26.96 22.58 -15.93
CA ALA A 123 -27.66 23.85 -15.79
C ALA A 123 -26.72 24.97 -16.25
N ALA A 124 -27.24 25.81 -17.14
CA ALA A 124 -26.57 26.96 -17.74
C ALA A 124 -26.27 28.07 -16.72
#